data_AF-A0A1C1CPV2-F1
#
_entry.id   AF-A0A1C1CPV2-F1
#
_cell.length_a   1.000
_cell.length_b   1.000
_cell.length_c   1.000
_cell.angle_alpha   90.00
_cell.angle_beta   90.00
_cell.angle_gamma   90.00
#
_symmetry.space_group_name_H-M   'P 1'
#
loop_
_entity.id
_entity.type
_entity.pdbx_description
1 polymer ?
#
loop_
_entity_poly.entity_id
_entity_poly.type
_entity_poly.pdbx_seq_one_letter_code
_entity_poly.pdbx_strand_id
1 'polypeptide(L)'
;MTGHLGTPGLSMYCASGWALEGFCDSIAYEIAPFNTKLTIVQASLEIGILTNKITSAPPMKEYTPEFGHTAPIFRGIVDGLLNRLPGIRAQYSPAQEKEIQSPSSEAERQSGPYLLSRDEVVSLYPPLSHAHTEKLISETVHALTAIGGHENPPARHIVGVEGVNAVKEKLKTVSEELEEFVDTSASADIYARHGGGGGRTASTGDAEIKDLEDDVFDAALGLR
;
A
#
# COMPACT_ATOMS: atom_id res chain seq x y z
N MET A 1 -2.28 -2.97 2.52
CA MET A 1 -1.63 -1.63 2.57
C MET A 1 -0.36 -1.65 1.75
N THR A 2 -0.38 -1.16 0.52
CA THR A 2 0.78 -1.33 -0.39
C THR A 2 0.96 -0.21 -1.41
N GLY A 3 0.00 0.71 -1.57
CA GLY A 3 0.16 1.89 -2.42
C GLY A 3 0.96 2.99 -1.73
N HIS A 4 0.66 3.28 -0.46
CA HIS A 4 1.29 4.39 0.26
C HIS A 4 2.47 3.99 1.15
N LEU A 5 2.62 2.71 1.49
CA LEU A 5 3.69 2.25 2.37
C LEU A 5 4.62 1.31 1.61
N GLY A 6 5.93 1.51 1.79
CA GLY A 6 6.93 0.55 1.35
C GLY A 6 6.91 -0.66 2.27
N THR A 7 6.34 -1.78 1.82
CA THR A 7 6.39 -3.04 2.57
C THR A 7 7.63 -3.84 2.17
N PRO A 8 8.49 -4.24 3.13
CA PRO A 8 9.63 -5.12 2.84
C PRO A 8 9.19 -6.38 2.08
N GLY A 9 9.94 -6.76 1.04
CA GLY A 9 9.62 -7.91 0.19
C GLY A 9 8.54 -7.65 -0.87
N LEU A 10 7.93 -6.46 -0.89
CA LEU A 10 6.91 -6.05 -1.88
C LEU A 10 7.30 -4.79 -2.66
N SER A 11 8.57 -4.40 -2.69
CA SER A 11 9.03 -3.16 -3.33
C SER A 11 8.54 -2.99 -4.77
N MET A 12 8.61 -4.04 -5.60
CA MET A 12 8.09 -4.03 -6.97
C MET A 12 6.59 -3.78 -7.04
N TYR A 13 5.83 -4.41 -6.14
CA TYR A 13 4.39 -4.26 -6.07
C TYR A 13 4.02 -2.83 -5.60
N CYS A 14 4.66 -2.35 -4.54
CA CYS A 14 4.47 -0.97 -4.07
C CYS A 14 4.85 0.06 -5.14
N ALA A 15 6.00 -0.09 -5.79
CA ALA A 15 6.45 0.81 -6.87
C ALA A 15 5.44 0.85 -8.03
N SER A 16 4.87 -0.30 -8.41
CA SER A 16 3.81 -0.34 -9.42
C SER A 16 2.54 0.40 -8.99
N GLY A 17 2.16 0.29 -7.72
CA GLY A 17 1.04 1.04 -7.14
C GLY A 17 1.29 2.55 -7.21
N TRP A 18 2.43 3.02 -6.72
CA TRP A 18 2.83 4.44 -6.82
C TRP A 18 2.83 4.97 -8.25
N ALA A 19 3.36 4.18 -9.21
CA ALA A 19 3.37 4.58 -10.62
C ALA A 19 1.95 4.72 -11.19
N LEU A 20 1.05 3.80 -10.85
CA LEU A 20 -0.36 3.88 -11.26
C LEU A 20 -1.06 5.09 -10.61
N GLU A 21 -0.79 5.36 -9.33
CA GLU A 21 -1.37 6.51 -8.63
C GLU A 21 -0.91 7.83 -9.25
N GLY A 22 0.38 7.99 -9.53
CA GLY A 22 0.90 9.20 -10.19
C GLY A 22 0.40 9.38 -11.63
N PHE A 23 0.21 8.28 -12.36
CA PHE A 23 -0.45 8.32 -13.68
C PHE A 23 -1.90 8.80 -13.56
N CYS A 24 -2.65 8.27 -12.59
CA CYS A 24 -4.03 8.65 -12.31
C CYS A 24 -4.16 10.12 -11.89
N ASP A 25 -3.23 10.65 -11.10
CA ASP A 25 -3.22 12.07 -10.74
C ASP A 25 -3.03 12.97 -11.96
N SER A 26 -2.10 12.59 -12.84
CA SER A 26 -1.79 13.37 -14.04
C SER A 26 -2.98 13.36 -15.02
N ILE A 27 -3.54 12.18 -15.30
CA ILE A 27 -4.63 12.03 -16.27
C ILE A 27 -5.96 12.63 -15.77
N ALA A 28 -6.18 12.72 -14.45
CA ALA A 28 -7.40 13.29 -13.88
C ALA A 28 -7.68 14.72 -14.38
N TYR A 29 -6.63 15.55 -14.53
CA TYR A 29 -6.75 16.90 -15.08
C TYR A 29 -7.06 16.90 -16.59
N GLU A 30 -6.51 15.96 -17.34
CA GLU A 30 -6.70 15.86 -18.79
C GLU A 30 -8.12 15.41 -19.16
N ILE A 31 -8.74 14.56 -18.33
CA ILE A 31 -10.09 14.03 -18.58
C ILE A 31 -11.21 14.89 -17.99
N ALA A 32 -10.88 15.83 -17.09
CA ALA A 32 -11.85 16.73 -16.45
C ALA A 32 -12.73 17.49 -17.47
N PRO A 33 -12.22 18.01 -18.62
CA PRO A 33 -13.04 18.67 -19.63
C PRO A 33 -14.13 17.78 -20.26
N PHE A 34 -13.98 16.45 -20.20
CA PHE A 34 -14.97 15.49 -20.72
C PHE A 34 -15.99 15.06 -19.67
N ASN A 35 -16.04 15.75 -18.52
CA ASN A 35 -16.90 15.39 -17.37
C ASN A 35 -16.72 13.94 -16.90
N THR A 36 -15.50 13.41 -17.04
CA THR A 36 -15.14 12.08 -16.55
C THR A 36 -14.49 12.24 -15.17
N LYS A 37 -14.99 11.48 -14.19
CA LYS A 37 -14.44 11.48 -12.83
C LYS A 37 -13.54 10.26 -12.63
N LEU A 38 -12.44 10.44 -11.91
CA LEU A 38 -11.49 9.39 -11.59
C LEU A 38 -11.34 9.28 -10.07
N THR A 39 -11.38 8.05 -9.57
CA THR A 39 -11.11 7.72 -8.18
C THR A 39 -10.17 6.53 -8.10
N ILE A 40 -9.10 6.68 -7.32
CA ILE A 40 -8.19 5.60 -6.97
C ILE A 40 -8.74 4.89 -5.75
N VAL A 41 -9.07 3.60 -5.87
CA VAL A 41 -9.55 2.78 -4.76
C VAL A 41 -8.44 1.87 -4.26
N GLN A 42 -8.06 2.04 -3.00
CA GLN A 42 -7.02 1.24 -2.35
C GLN A 42 -7.67 0.14 -1.53
N ALA A 43 -7.86 -1.00 -2.19
CA ALA A 43 -8.34 -2.22 -1.56
C ALA A 43 -7.25 -2.89 -0.71
N SER A 44 -7.68 -3.85 0.11
CA SER A 44 -6.75 -4.71 0.86
C SER A 44 -5.91 -5.59 -0.08
N LEU A 45 -4.69 -5.91 0.34
CA LEU A 45 -3.74 -6.69 -0.46
C LEU A 45 -4.27 -8.10 -0.73
N GLU A 46 -4.98 -8.64 0.25
CA GLU A 46 -5.58 -9.95 0.28
C GLU A 46 -6.58 -10.14 -0.85
N ILE A 47 -7.34 -9.11 -1.22
CA ILE A 47 -8.24 -9.17 -2.38
C ILE A 47 -7.42 -9.43 -3.64
N GLY A 48 -6.37 -8.64 -3.88
CA GLY A 48 -5.53 -8.78 -5.06
C GLY A 48 -4.84 -10.15 -5.16
N ILE A 49 -4.43 -10.73 -4.03
CA ILE A 49 -3.70 -12.00 -4.01
C ILE A 49 -4.64 -13.20 -4.06
N LEU A 50 -5.68 -13.21 -3.22
CA LEU A 50 -6.49 -14.41 -3.02
C LEU A 50 -7.55 -14.60 -4.10
N THR A 51 -7.89 -13.55 -4.86
CA THR A 51 -8.84 -13.64 -5.98
C THR A 51 -8.18 -13.89 -7.33
N ASN A 52 -6.85 -13.80 -7.41
CA ASN A 52 -6.09 -13.97 -8.65
C ASN A 52 -5.23 -15.24 -8.63
N LYS A 53 -4.68 -15.58 -9.80
CA LYS A 53 -3.71 -16.67 -9.93
C LYS A 53 -2.40 -16.28 -9.24
N ILE A 54 -1.99 -17.07 -8.26
CA ILE A 54 -0.68 -16.92 -7.61
C ILE A 54 0.31 -17.78 -8.37
N THR A 55 1.44 -17.18 -8.77
CA THR A 55 2.56 -17.92 -9.37
C THR A 55 3.83 -17.68 -8.56
N SER A 56 4.45 -18.75 -8.06
CA SER A 56 5.75 -18.72 -7.39
C SER A 56 6.82 -19.35 -8.26
N ALA A 57 8.02 -18.75 -8.25
CA ALA A 57 9.24 -19.35 -8.81
C ALA A 57 10.00 -20.13 -7.72
N PRO A 58 10.91 -21.05 -8.05
CA PRO A 58 11.77 -21.70 -7.06
C PRO A 58 12.49 -20.68 -6.17
N PRO A 59 12.61 -20.91 -4.85
CA PRO A 59 13.33 -20.02 -3.95
C PRO A 59 14.81 -19.94 -4.36
N MET A 60 15.34 -18.72 -4.43
CA MET A 60 16.77 -18.49 -4.70
C MET A 60 17.55 -18.48 -3.39
N LYS A 61 18.78 -19.01 -3.40
CA LYS A 61 19.63 -19.15 -2.21
C LYS A 61 19.96 -17.79 -1.60
N GLU A 62 20.09 -16.77 -2.43
CA GLU A 62 20.45 -15.40 -2.06
C GLU A 62 19.38 -14.71 -1.18
N TYR A 63 18.14 -15.22 -1.17
CA TYR A 63 17.04 -14.68 -0.37
C TYR A 63 16.73 -15.52 0.87
N THR A 64 17.53 -16.55 1.17
CA THR A 64 17.30 -17.36 2.38
C THR A 64 17.96 -16.71 3.61
N PRO A 65 17.44 -16.98 4.82
CA PRO A 65 18.07 -16.50 6.06
C PRO A 65 19.52 -16.98 6.21
N GLU A 66 19.86 -18.13 5.65
CA GLU A 66 21.21 -18.72 5.66
C GLU A 66 22.25 -17.84 4.95
N PHE A 67 21.82 -17.06 3.95
CA PHE A 67 22.66 -16.12 3.22
C PHE A 67 22.58 -14.69 3.75
N GLY A 68 22.03 -14.49 4.96
CA GLY A 68 21.99 -13.20 5.65
C GLY A 68 20.76 -12.34 5.35
N HIS A 69 19.75 -12.87 4.65
CA HIS A 69 18.49 -12.16 4.44
C HIS A 69 17.65 -12.15 5.73
N THR A 70 17.48 -10.99 6.35
CA THR A 70 16.66 -10.83 7.57
C THR A 70 15.26 -10.30 7.29
N ALA A 71 14.97 -9.81 6.08
CA ALA A 71 13.67 -9.22 5.80
C ALA A 71 12.58 -10.31 5.72
N PRO A 72 11.35 -10.01 6.17
CA PRO A 72 10.23 -10.92 6.01
C PRO A 72 9.98 -11.21 4.53
N ILE A 73 10.05 -12.49 4.15
CA ILE A 73 9.76 -12.90 2.78
C ILE A 73 8.24 -12.97 2.63
N PHE A 74 7.69 -12.13 1.73
CA PHE A 74 6.25 -12.08 1.48
C PHE A 74 5.66 -13.46 1.13
N ARG A 75 6.42 -14.31 0.43
CA ARG A 75 6.06 -15.71 0.15
C ARG A 75 5.64 -16.49 1.41
N GLY A 76 6.40 -16.37 2.50
CA GLY A 76 6.10 -17.09 3.74
C GLY A 76 4.79 -16.62 4.38
N ILE A 77 4.46 -15.33 4.23
CA ILE A 77 3.18 -14.76 4.67
C ILE A 77 2.04 -15.39 3.84
N VAL A 78 2.19 -15.43 2.52
CA VAL A 78 1.18 -16.01 1.63
C VAL A 78 1.03 -17.52 1.87
N ASP A 79 2.12 -18.26 2.03
CA ASP A 79 2.06 -19.68 2.42
C ASP A 79 1.28 -19.86 3.73
N GLY A 80 1.56 -19.03 4.75
CA GLY A 80 0.82 -19.04 6.01
C GLY A 80 -0.67 -18.76 5.86
N LEU A 81 -1.07 -17.87 4.93
CA LEU A 81 -2.47 -17.61 4.60
C LEU A 81 -3.11 -18.79 3.84
N LEU A 82 -2.42 -19.35 2.84
CA LEU A 82 -2.89 -20.50 2.07
C LEU A 82 -3.07 -21.75 2.94
N ASN A 83 -2.17 -21.96 3.90
CA ASN A 83 -2.23 -23.07 4.86
C ASN A 83 -3.47 -23.02 5.76
N ARG A 84 -4.13 -21.86 5.88
CA ARG A 84 -5.39 -21.70 6.63
C ARG A 84 -6.63 -21.96 5.78
N LEU A 85 -6.50 -22.05 4.45
CA LEU A 85 -7.64 -22.30 3.58
C LEU A 85 -8.07 -23.78 3.68
N PRO A 86 -9.36 -24.06 3.94
CA PRO A 86 -9.84 -25.44 4.10
C PRO A 86 -9.64 -26.27 2.83
N GLY A 87 -9.73 -25.65 1.64
CA GLY A 87 -9.48 -26.33 0.37
C GLY A 87 -8.02 -26.78 0.21
N ILE A 88 -7.06 -26.00 0.69
CA ILE A 88 -5.63 -26.37 0.66
C ILE A 88 -5.35 -27.47 1.69
N ARG A 89 -5.87 -27.35 2.92
CA ARG A 89 -5.73 -28.39 3.95
C ARG A 89 -6.33 -29.73 3.50
N ALA A 90 -7.43 -29.71 2.75
CA ALA A 90 -8.09 -30.92 2.25
C ALA A 90 -7.32 -31.58 1.09
N GLN A 91 -6.75 -30.78 0.17
CA GLN A 91 -6.00 -31.30 -0.97
C GLN A 91 -4.58 -31.73 -0.62
N TYR A 92 -3.95 -31.05 0.34
CA TYR A 92 -2.59 -31.29 0.78
C TYR A 92 -2.60 -31.60 2.27
N SER A 93 -2.61 -32.89 2.61
CA SER A 93 -2.44 -33.32 4.00
C SER A 93 -1.14 -32.74 4.56
N PRO A 94 -1.14 -32.17 5.78
CA PRO A 94 0.08 -31.67 6.39
C PRO A 94 1.09 -32.83 6.52
N ALA A 95 2.30 -32.61 6.01
CA ALA A 95 3.40 -33.54 6.25
C ALA A 95 3.75 -33.47 7.74
N GLN A 96 3.36 -34.51 8.50
CA GLN A 96 3.62 -34.72 9.92
C GLN A 96 2.86 -33.78 10.87
N GLU A 97 1.75 -34.27 11.43
CA GLU A 97 1.18 -33.75 12.68
C GLU A 97 2.21 -33.90 13.81
N LYS A 98 3.03 -32.89 14.06
CA LYS A 98 3.56 -32.70 15.42
C LYS A 98 2.39 -32.20 16.24
N GLU A 99 1.97 -32.96 17.25
CA GLU A 99 0.89 -32.60 18.19
C GLU A 99 0.98 -31.12 18.59
N ILE A 100 0.08 -30.30 18.04
CA ILE A 100 -0.01 -28.88 18.37
C ILE A 100 -0.77 -28.79 19.71
N GLN A 101 -0.07 -28.86 20.83
CA GLN A 101 -0.64 -28.78 22.18
C GLN A 101 -1.01 -27.33 22.61
N SER A 102 -1.02 -26.38 21.70
CA SER A 102 -1.45 -25.00 22.00
C SER A 102 -2.01 -24.32 20.75
N PRO A 103 -3.19 -23.66 20.81
CA PRO A 103 -3.79 -22.95 19.69
C PRO A 103 -3.09 -21.61 19.43
N SER A 104 -1.76 -21.62 19.31
CA SER A 104 -0.99 -20.45 18.95
C SER A 104 -0.94 -20.33 17.43
N SER A 105 -1.36 -19.17 16.95
CA SER A 105 -1.58 -18.85 15.54
C SER A 105 -0.33 -18.91 14.65
N GLU A 106 0.85 -19.18 15.22
CA GLU A 106 2.14 -19.32 14.54
C GLU A 106 2.44 -20.76 14.14
N ALA A 107 2.19 -21.74 15.03
CA ALA A 107 2.43 -23.15 14.73
C ALA A 107 1.61 -23.63 13.52
N GLU A 108 0.34 -23.19 13.44
CA GLU A 108 -0.51 -23.47 12.28
C GLU A 108 -0.03 -22.81 10.99
N ARG A 109 0.59 -21.62 11.05
CA ARG A 109 1.17 -20.97 9.85
C ARG A 109 2.34 -21.80 9.32
N GLN A 110 3.11 -22.39 10.24
CA GLN A 110 4.30 -23.18 9.94
C GLN A 110 4.01 -24.66 9.64
N SER A 111 2.76 -25.11 9.77
CA SER A 111 2.41 -26.54 9.66
C SER A 111 1.73 -26.91 8.33
N GLY A 112 2.04 -26.23 7.23
CA GLY A 112 1.39 -26.50 5.95
C GLY A 112 2.32 -26.97 4.85
N PRO A 113 1.77 -27.31 3.68
CA PRO A 113 2.51 -27.86 2.54
C PRO A 113 3.48 -26.88 1.86
N TYR A 114 3.57 -25.63 2.35
CA TYR A 114 4.42 -24.54 1.83
C TYR A 114 4.45 -24.50 0.30
N LEU A 115 3.27 -24.46 -0.32
CA LEU A 115 3.10 -24.65 -1.76
C LEU A 115 3.94 -23.68 -2.58
N LEU A 116 4.09 -22.44 -2.11
CA LEU A 116 4.83 -21.42 -2.83
C LEU A 116 6.34 -21.53 -2.63
N SER A 117 6.80 -22.25 -1.60
CA SER A 117 8.21 -22.42 -1.24
C SER A 117 8.84 -23.70 -1.81
N ARG A 118 8.15 -24.41 -2.71
CA ARG A 118 8.70 -25.58 -3.42
C ARG A 118 9.79 -25.17 -4.43
N ASP A 119 10.69 -26.10 -4.74
CA ASP A 119 11.77 -25.97 -5.73
C ASP A 119 11.29 -26.01 -7.20
N GLU A 120 9.99 -25.85 -7.43
CA GLU A 120 9.37 -25.84 -8.75
C GLU A 120 8.54 -24.56 -8.95
N VAL A 121 8.23 -24.24 -10.21
CA VAL A 121 7.28 -23.16 -10.49
C VAL A 121 5.87 -23.64 -10.15
N VAL A 122 5.25 -23.03 -9.15
CA VAL A 122 3.88 -23.39 -8.72
C VAL A 122 2.92 -22.29 -9.13
N SER A 123 1.82 -22.68 -9.77
CA SER A 123 0.77 -21.80 -10.25
C SER A 123 -0.57 -22.29 -9.70
N LEU A 124 -1.24 -21.52 -8.85
CA LEU A 124 -2.52 -21.94 -8.25
C LEU A 124 -3.51 -20.79 -8.11
N TYR A 125 -4.78 -21.12 -8.17
CA TYR A 125 -5.86 -20.24 -7.70
C TYR A 125 -6.22 -20.66 -6.28
N PRO A 126 -6.19 -19.74 -5.31
CA PRO A 126 -6.59 -20.06 -3.94
C PRO A 126 -8.03 -20.58 -3.90
N PRO A 127 -8.29 -21.76 -3.31
CA PRO A 127 -9.63 -22.35 -3.28
C PRO A 127 -10.47 -21.67 -2.20
N LEU A 128 -10.94 -20.46 -2.49
CA LEU A 128 -11.87 -19.72 -1.65
C LEU A 128 -13.31 -20.23 -1.87
N SER A 129 -14.04 -20.47 -0.78
CA SER A 129 -15.49 -20.68 -0.87
C SER A 129 -16.18 -19.35 -1.20
N HIS A 130 -17.40 -19.41 -1.77
CA HIS A 130 -18.18 -18.21 -2.06
C HIS A 130 -18.33 -17.30 -0.83
N ALA A 131 -18.60 -17.88 0.34
CA ALA A 131 -18.73 -17.14 1.60
C ALA A 131 -17.43 -16.42 2.01
N HIS A 132 -16.26 -17.04 1.78
CA HIS A 132 -14.98 -16.38 2.05
C HIS A 132 -14.71 -15.24 1.07
N THR A 133 -15.00 -15.44 -0.22
CA THR A 133 -14.84 -14.41 -1.25
C THR A 133 -15.76 -13.22 -0.97
N GLU A 134 -17.03 -13.46 -0.64
CA GLU A 134 -17.99 -12.42 -0.30
C GLU A 134 -17.51 -11.58 0.90
N LYS A 135 -17.04 -12.25 1.97
CA LYS A 135 -16.46 -11.55 3.13
C LYS A 135 -15.22 -10.74 2.77
N LEU A 136 -14.35 -11.29 1.91
CA LEU A 136 -13.11 -10.65 1.48
C LEU A 136 -13.36 -9.37 0.68
N ILE A 137 -14.38 -9.36 -0.18
CA ILE A 137 -14.68 -8.21 -1.05
C ILE A 137 -15.72 -7.25 -0.48
N SER A 138 -16.49 -7.66 0.54
CA SER A 138 -17.65 -6.92 1.06
C SER A 138 -17.34 -5.45 1.38
N GLU A 139 -16.25 -5.18 2.10
CA GLU A 139 -15.84 -3.81 2.44
C GLU A 139 -15.51 -2.99 1.19
N THR A 140 -14.86 -3.60 0.20
CA THR A 140 -14.49 -2.92 -1.05
C THR A 140 -15.72 -2.67 -1.93
N VAL A 141 -16.65 -3.63 -2.00
CA VAL A 141 -17.92 -3.45 -2.71
C VAL A 141 -18.76 -2.35 -2.06
N HIS A 142 -18.80 -2.31 -0.74
CA HIS A 142 -19.47 -1.24 0.00
C HIS A 142 -18.84 0.13 -0.30
N ALA A 143 -17.51 0.24 -0.26
CA ALA A 143 -16.78 1.45 -0.61
C ALA A 143 -17.05 1.92 -2.06
N LEU A 144 -17.01 1.00 -3.03
CA LEU A 144 -17.30 1.29 -4.42
C LEU A 144 -18.75 1.78 -4.62
N THR A 145 -19.70 1.17 -3.91
CA THR A 145 -21.11 1.57 -3.97
C THR A 145 -21.33 2.94 -3.34
N ALA A 146 -20.56 3.30 -2.31
CA ALA A 146 -20.63 4.62 -1.67
C ALA A 146 -20.03 5.75 -2.53
N ILE A 147 -19.02 5.45 -3.36
CA ILE A 147 -18.43 6.40 -4.33
C ILE A 147 -19.34 6.52 -5.56
N GLY A 148 -19.95 5.41 -5.98
CA GLY A 148 -20.82 5.35 -7.14
C GLY A 148 -22.04 6.26 -6.99
N GLY A 149 -22.16 7.25 -7.88
CA GLY A 149 -23.27 8.21 -7.88
C GLY A 149 -23.02 9.48 -7.07
N HIS A 150 -21.82 9.66 -6.51
CA HIS A 150 -21.43 10.93 -5.90
C HIS A 150 -21.06 11.94 -7.01
N GLU A 151 -21.59 13.17 -6.95
CA GLU A 151 -21.31 14.23 -7.93
C GLU A 151 -19.81 14.61 -7.96
N ASN A 152 -19.19 14.60 -6.78
CA ASN A 152 -17.77 14.90 -6.56
C ASN A 152 -17.09 13.71 -5.87
N PRO A 153 -16.80 12.62 -6.59
CA PRO A 153 -16.18 11.47 -5.95
C PRO A 153 -14.75 11.84 -5.50
N PRO A 154 -14.25 11.25 -4.40
CA PRO A 154 -12.92 11.57 -3.90
C PRO A 154 -11.85 11.14 -4.91
N ALA A 155 -10.72 11.85 -4.97
CA ALA A 155 -9.58 11.43 -5.78
C ALA A 155 -9.03 10.06 -5.30
N ARG A 156 -9.07 9.81 -3.99
CA ARG A 156 -8.59 8.59 -3.34
C ARG A 156 -9.57 8.07 -2.31
N HIS A 157 -9.79 6.76 -2.29
CA HIS A 157 -10.59 6.09 -1.28
C HIS A 157 -9.85 4.86 -0.73
N ILE A 158 -9.54 4.88 0.57
CA ILE A 158 -8.83 3.80 1.25
C ILE A 158 -9.86 2.88 1.91
N VAL A 159 -9.82 1.60 1.58
CA VAL A 159 -10.74 0.60 2.12
C VAL A 159 -10.16 -0.06 3.36
N GLY A 160 -10.98 -0.15 4.41
CA GLY A 160 -10.66 -0.86 5.64
C GLY A 160 -9.94 -0.01 6.70
N VAL A 161 -10.18 -0.33 7.97
CA VAL A 161 -9.67 0.44 9.12
C VAL A 161 -8.15 0.38 9.22
N GLU A 162 -7.56 -0.78 8.95
CA GLU A 162 -6.10 -0.94 8.92
C GLU A 162 -5.47 -0.04 7.85
N GLY A 163 -6.09 -0.01 6.66
CA GLY A 163 -5.69 0.87 5.56
C GLY A 163 -5.68 2.34 5.96
N VAL A 164 -6.79 2.79 6.54
CA VAL A 164 -6.96 4.18 6.97
C VAL A 164 -5.95 4.56 8.05
N ASN A 165 -5.73 3.70 9.04
CA ASN A 165 -4.81 3.99 10.14
C ASN A 165 -3.36 4.09 9.66
N ALA A 166 -2.91 3.19 8.80
CA ALA A 166 -1.53 3.21 8.32
C ALA A 166 -1.27 4.38 7.36
N VAL A 167 -2.25 4.83 6.57
CA VAL A 167 -2.11 6.08 5.80
C VAL A 167 -2.09 7.30 6.72
N LYS A 168 -2.93 7.35 7.75
CA LYS A 168 -2.90 8.43 8.75
C LYS A 168 -1.56 8.53 9.45
N GLU A 169 -1.00 7.40 9.87
CA GLU A 169 0.33 7.33 10.49
C GLU A 169 1.41 7.83 9.53
N LYS A 170 1.40 7.38 8.27
CA LYS A 170 2.34 7.88 7.26
C LYS A 170 2.25 9.40 7.07
N LEU A 171 1.05 9.93 6.88
CA LEU A 171 0.85 11.37 6.66
C LEU A 171 1.36 12.17 7.85
N LYS A 172 1.14 11.66 9.07
CA LYS A 172 1.69 12.25 10.29
C LYS A 172 3.22 12.25 10.26
N THR A 173 3.86 11.11 10.03
CA THR A 173 5.34 11.01 9.98
C THR A 173 5.93 11.92 8.91
N VAL A 174 5.34 11.95 7.72
CA VAL A 174 5.82 12.83 6.63
C VAL A 174 5.66 14.31 6.99
N SER A 175 4.60 14.69 7.70
CA SER A 175 4.41 16.05 8.20
C SER A 175 5.49 16.41 9.23
N GLU A 176 5.76 15.52 10.19
CA GLU A 176 6.79 15.71 11.22
C GLU A 176 8.19 15.86 10.59
N GLU A 177 8.54 14.99 9.63
CA GLU A 177 9.81 15.07 8.89
C GLU A 177 9.91 16.37 8.07
N LEU A 178 8.81 16.82 7.45
CA LEU A 178 8.78 18.06 6.69
C LEU A 178 9.01 19.28 7.60
N GLU A 179 8.33 19.32 8.75
CA GLU A 179 8.48 20.40 9.74
C GLU A 179 9.91 20.46 10.31
N GLU A 180 10.55 19.31 10.55
CA GLU A 180 11.94 19.26 11.01
C GLU A 180 12.94 19.83 9.99
N PHE A 181 12.68 19.64 8.70
CA PHE A 181 13.61 20.00 7.62
C PHE A 181 13.12 21.16 6.72
N VAL A 182 12.09 21.91 7.13
CA VAL A 182 11.50 22.98 6.31
C VAL A 182 12.51 24.08 5.97
N ASP A 183 13.26 24.57 6.95
CA ASP A 183 14.28 25.62 6.76
C ASP A 183 15.40 25.15 5.82
N THR A 184 15.80 23.88 5.96
CA THR A 184 16.82 23.27 5.09
C THR A 184 16.31 23.16 3.66
N SER A 185 15.04 22.78 3.49
CA SER A 185 14.39 22.64 2.19
C SER A 185 14.23 24.00 1.50
N ALA A 186 13.75 25.02 2.23
CA ALA A 186 13.56 26.38 1.70
C ALA A 186 14.90 27.11 1.44
N SER A 187 15.99 26.71 2.09
CA SER A 187 17.31 27.33 1.86
C SER A 187 17.89 27.09 0.45
N ALA A 188 17.33 26.16 -0.32
CA ALA A 188 17.74 25.88 -1.69
C ALA A 188 17.23 26.93 -2.71
N ASP A 189 16.36 27.85 -2.30
CA ASP A 189 15.79 28.85 -3.19
C ASP A 189 16.83 29.90 -3.63
N ILE A 190 16.86 30.15 -4.93
CA ILE A 190 17.65 31.24 -5.50
C ILE A 190 16.75 32.47 -5.54
N TYR A 191 16.84 33.32 -4.52
CA TYR A 191 16.27 34.66 -4.62
C TYR A 191 16.99 35.41 -5.75
N ALA A 192 16.24 35.81 -6.77
CA ALA A 192 16.75 36.66 -7.83
C ALA A 192 17.32 37.92 -7.17
N ARG A 193 18.65 38.04 -7.21
CA ARG A 193 19.41 39.11 -6.58
C ARG A 193 19.07 40.44 -7.27
N HIS A 194 17.96 41.06 -6.87
CA HIS A 194 17.66 42.45 -7.23
C HIS A 194 18.72 43.33 -6.56
N GLY A 195 19.40 44.14 -7.36
CA GLY A 195 20.61 44.85 -6.98
C GLY A 195 20.47 45.70 -5.72
N GLY A 196 21.38 45.49 -4.77
CA GLY A 196 21.51 46.30 -3.56
C GLY A 196 22.14 45.49 -2.43
N GLY A 197 23.38 45.81 -2.06
CA GLY A 197 24.13 45.06 -1.05
C GLY A 197 23.59 45.21 0.37
N GLY A 198 23.80 44.18 1.18
CA GLY A 198 23.74 44.27 2.65
C GLY A 198 23.11 43.05 3.33
N GLY A 199 23.94 42.26 4.01
CA GLY A 199 23.60 41.50 5.24
C GLY A 199 22.45 40.48 5.20
N ARG A 200 22.80 39.18 5.19
CA ARG A 200 21.88 38.07 5.52
C ARG A 200 21.48 38.16 6.99
N THR A 201 20.23 38.51 7.28
CA THR A 201 19.52 38.09 8.50
C THR A 201 18.25 37.39 8.03
N ALA A 202 18.23 36.06 8.15
CA ALA A 202 17.05 35.25 7.85
C ALA A 202 16.02 35.45 8.98
N SER A 203 15.10 36.38 8.77
CA SER A 203 13.86 36.53 9.54
C SER A 203 12.79 37.04 8.58
N THR A 204 12.33 36.14 7.72
CA THR A 204 11.28 36.40 6.72
C THR A 204 10.66 35.02 6.49
N GLY A 205 9.53 34.70 7.14
CA GLY A 205 8.30 34.71 6.36
C GLY A 205 7.13 33.97 7.01
N ASP A 206 6.92 34.07 8.33
CA ASP A 206 5.71 33.56 9.00
C ASP A 206 4.38 34.13 8.43
N ALA A 207 4.46 35.16 7.58
CA ALA A 207 3.31 35.85 7.01
C ALA A 207 3.03 35.51 5.53
N GLU A 208 4.02 35.04 4.73
CA GLU A 208 3.79 34.70 3.30
C GLU A 208 3.56 33.19 3.09
N ILE A 209 4.05 32.34 3.98
CA ILE A 209 3.83 30.89 3.89
C ILE A 209 2.36 30.54 4.16
N LYS A 210 1.68 31.27 5.06
CA LYS A 210 0.25 31.03 5.38
C LYS A 210 -0.68 31.23 4.19
N ASP A 211 -0.41 32.22 3.32
CA ASP A 211 -1.27 32.49 2.16
C ASP A 211 -1.04 31.44 1.04
N LEU A 212 0.15 30.84 0.96
CA LEU A 212 0.46 29.75 0.03
C LEU A 212 -0.06 28.39 0.51
N GLU A 213 -0.07 28.17 1.83
CA GLU A 213 -0.65 26.97 2.45
C GLU A 213 -2.13 26.85 2.11
N ASP A 214 -2.91 27.93 2.21
CA ASP A 214 -4.35 27.93 1.94
C ASP A 214 -4.67 27.67 0.45
N ASP A 215 -3.96 28.32 -0.50
CA ASP A 215 -4.23 28.17 -1.94
C ASP A 215 -3.79 26.78 -2.49
N VAL A 216 -2.73 26.17 -1.94
CA VAL A 216 -2.29 24.82 -2.36
C VAL A 216 -3.16 23.73 -1.71
N PHE A 217 -3.58 23.90 -0.44
CA PHE A 217 -4.51 22.97 0.19
C PHE A 217 -5.88 22.97 -0.47
N ASP A 218 -6.43 24.14 -0.82
CA ASP A 218 -7.73 24.24 -1.49
C ASP A 218 -7.72 23.65 -2.90
N ALA A 219 -6.60 23.75 -3.63
CA ALA A 219 -6.40 23.12 -4.92
C ALA A 219 -6.32 21.58 -4.83
N ALA A 220 -5.74 21.05 -3.74
CA ALA A 220 -5.65 19.61 -3.50
C ALA A 220 -6.97 18.99 -2.97
N LEU A 221 -7.81 19.80 -2.33
CA LEU A 221 -9.13 19.38 -1.80
C LEU A 221 -10.31 19.68 -2.73
N GLY A 222 -10.07 20.33 -3.88
CA GLY A 222 -11.11 20.61 -4.87
C GLY A 222 -12.21 21.56 -4.35
N LEU A 223 -11.84 22.53 -3.51
CA LEU A 223 -12.77 23.49 -2.89
C LEU A 223 -13.01 24.76 -3.73
N ARG A 224 -12.76 24.73 -5.05
CA ARG A 224 -13.20 25.78 -6.01
C ARG A 224 -14.02 25.19 -7.16
#